data_AF-A0A6A4W648-F1
#
_entry.id   AF-A0A6A4W648-F1
#
_cell.length_a   1.000
_cell.length_b   1.000
_cell.length_c   1.000
_cell.angle_alpha   90.00
_cell.angle_beta   90.00
_cell.angle_gamma   90.00
#
_symmetry.space_group_name_H-M   'P 1'
#
loop_
_entity.id
_entity.type
_entity.pdbx_description
1 polymer ?
#
loop_
_entity_poly.entity_id
_entity_poly.type
_entity_poly.pdbx_seq_one_letter_code
_entity_poly.pdbx_strand_id
1 'polypeptide(L)'
;MVTVSWRSCARTVGISTTFSLVNALFQCRAMFAATHKKSKLYSKRILLFTCRDRPPAAGSDALKRHVFQSVQDVRSSGATIDLFPLGEGFSMDAFYSEVLFDENSDEPPPTAVVSSKLDELLTRVRQKSHKKRAIGKIPFILGEGVKLAVGVYNLVRSTPKPSSVRVEQTTNAPLTGCAAEVNESTSKPLLRSEIDYTLTYGGQKIAFNSDEVREMRTICEPGLVLLGFRPATTLDGLQHVQPASFVYPEEARVKGSRQLFTALLRRCEERRLVAICRLVSRRNDTPHLVALQPQMERTEGGVQIAPPGFHVIFLPFAAPDVERIEKKAGSLIANFKELVSLDGDPDPSPAAKRARRDPVDVDMKALAEARKVNTAKVDELKAFLKSVGQSVGTKKKAELVEAVYNHFES
;
A
#
# COMPACT_ATOMS: atom_id res chain seq x y z
N MET A 1 -32.90 2.62 -13.35
CA MET A 1 -32.30 3.23 -14.55
C MET A 1 -33.42 4.02 -15.21
N VAL A 2 -33.54 5.31 -14.90
CA VAL A 2 -34.61 6.15 -15.48
C VAL A 2 -34.11 6.62 -16.84
N THR A 3 -34.59 6.00 -17.91
CA THR A 3 -34.38 6.47 -19.28
C THR A 3 -35.26 7.68 -19.53
N VAL A 4 -34.91 8.82 -18.92
CA VAL A 4 -35.50 10.10 -19.31
C VAL A 4 -35.00 10.39 -20.73
N SER A 5 -35.86 10.19 -21.73
CA SER A 5 -35.58 10.58 -23.11
C SER A 5 -35.17 12.05 -23.14
N TRP A 6 -34.17 12.42 -23.95
CA TRP A 6 -33.75 13.82 -24.12
C TRP A 6 -34.93 14.73 -24.53
N ARG A 7 -35.92 14.15 -25.23
CA ARG A 7 -37.17 14.82 -25.61
C ARG A 7 -38.05 15.15 -24.40
N SER A 8 -38.04 14.30 -23.38
CA SER A 8 -38.73 14.57 -22.12
C SER A 8 -38.06 15.74 -21.39
N CYS A 9 -36.74 15.74 -21.28
CA CYS A 9 -36.00 16.85 -20.65
C CYS A 9 -36.23 18.18 -21.39
N ALA A 10 -36.17 18.15 -22.73
CA ALA A 10 -36.43 19.32 -23.57
C ALA A 10 -37.86 19.87 -23.41
N ARG A 11 -38.85 19.01 -23.17
CA ARG A 11 -40.23 19.44 -22.89
C ARG A 11 -40.42 20.01 -21.49
N THR A 12 -39.74 19.45 -20.48
CA THR A 12 -39.95 19.87 -19.08
C THR A 12 -39.15 21.13 -18.71
N VAL A 13 -37.92 21.27 -19.23
CA VAL A 13 -36.99 22.34 -18.83
C VAL A 13 -36.68 23.32 -19.97
N GLY A 14 -36.91 22.92 -21.23
CA GLY A 14 -36.54 23.71 -22.41
C GLY A 14 -35.05 23.61 -22.76
N ILE A 15 -34.69 24.02 -23.98
CA ILE A 15 -33.30 24.15 -24.44
C ILE A 15 -33.11 25.60 -24.88
N SER A 16 -32.12 26.29 -24.32
CA SER A 16 -31.76 27.66 -24.71
C SER A 16 -30.34 27.69 -25.25
N THR A 17 -30.13 28.50 -26.29
CA THR A 17 -28.80 28.78 -26.86
C THR A 17 -28.16 30.01 -26.23
N THR A 18 -28.93 30.87 -25.55
CA THR A 18 -28.50 32.10 -24.89
C THR A 18 -28.52 31.93 -23.37
N PHE A 19 -27.36 31.91 -22.73
CA PHE A 19 -27.24 31.80 -21.28
C PHE A 19 -26.08 32.64 -20.74
N SER A 20 -26.19 33.09 -19.49
CA SER A 20 -25.12 33.78 -18.77
C SER A 20 -24.46 32.82 -17.78
N LEU A 21 -23.18 32.51 -18.00
CA LEU A 21 -22.40 31.65 -17.11
C LEU A 21 -22.26 32.28 -15.70
N VAL A 22 -22.22 33.60 -15.60
CA VAL A 22 -22.20 34.35 -14.34
C VAL A 22 -23.42 33.99 -13.48
N ASN A 23 -24.62 34.04 -14.07
CA ASN A 23 -25.86 33.74 -13.35
C ASN A 23 -25.91 32.26 -12.92
N ALA A 24 -25.41 31.35 -13.76
CA ALA A 24 -25.33 29.94 -13.42
C ALA A 24 -24.40 29.70 -12.22
N LEU A 25 -23.21 30.30 -12.21
CA LEU A 25 -22.26 30.20 -11.10
C LEU A 25 -22.81 30.84 -9.81
N PHE A 26 -23.50 31.97 -9.93
CA PHE A 26 -24.19 32.61 -8.81
C PHE A 26 -25.25 31.70 -8.19
N GLN A 27 -26.07 31.06 -9.03
CA GLN A 27 -27.08 30.09 -8.56
C GLN A 27 -26.43 28.87 -7.89
N CYS A 28 -25.35 28.32 -8.45
CA CYS A 28 -24.59 27.24 -7.81
C CYS A 28 -24.08 27.64 -6.42
N ARG A 29 -23.57 28.87 -6.26
CA ARG A 29 -23.16 29.41 -4.96
C ARG A 29 -24.34 29.52 -3.99
N ALA A 30 -25.50 29.99 -4.45
CA ALA A 30 -26.71 30.06 -3.62
C ALA A 30 -27.16 28.67 -3.14
N MET A 31 -27.09 27.64 -4.00
CA MET A 31 -27.38 26.25 -3.62
C MET A 31 -26.43 25.74 -2.52
N PHE A 32 -25.13 26.03 -2.62
CA PHE A 32 -24.19 25.68 -1.56
C PHE A 32 -24.53 26.39 -0.25
N ALA A 33 -24.89 27.67 -0.28
CA ALA A 33 -25.25 28.43 0.91
C ALA A 33 -26.53 27.88 1.58
N ALA A 34 -27.57 27.56 0.80
CA ALA A 34 -28.81 26.98 1.30
C ALA A 34 -28.59 25.61 1.95
N THR A 35 -27.74 24.77 1.34
CA THR A 35 -27.43 23.43 1.86
C THR A 35 -26.53 23.49 3.09
N HIS A 36 -25.56 24.42 3.12
CA HIS A 36 -24.65 24.58 4.26
C HIS A 36 -25.39 24.99 5.55
N LYS A 37 -26.52 25.70 5.44
CA LYS A 37 -27.39 26.00 6.60
C LYS A 37 -28.03 24.75 7.20
N LYS A 38 -28.32 23.73 6.39
CA LYS A 38 -28.96 22.48 6.83
C LYS A 38 -27.95 21.44 7.31
N SER A 39 -26.78 21.38 6.69
CA SER A 39 -25.72 20.41 7.01
C SER A 39 -24.35 20.98 6.66
N LYS A 40 -23.37 20.79 7.55
CA LYS A 40 -22.00 21.24 7.31
C LYS A 40 -21.37 20.45 6.16
N LEU A 41 -21.16 21.12 5.02
CA LEU A 41 -20.55 20.51 3.83
C LEU A 41 -19.02 20.43 4.00
N TYR A 42 -18.45 19.24 3.79
CA TYR A 42 -17.00 19.03 3.87
C TYR A 42 -16.23 19.56 2.65
N SER A 43 -16.81 19.42 1.45
CA SER A 43 -16.23 19.90 0.20
C SER A 43 -17.32 20.39 -0.74
N LYS A 44 -17.06 21.50 -1.42
CA LYS A 44 -17.96 22.08 -2.44
C LYS A 44 -17.28 21.95 -3.80
N ARG A 45 -17.97 21.40 -4.78
CA ARG A 45 -17.44 21.18 -6.13
C ARG A 45 -18.54 21.35 -7.17
N ILE A 46 -18.23 22.06 -8.25
CA ILE A 46 -19.07 22.25 -9.42
C ILE A 46 -18.44 21.46 -10.56
N LEU A 47 -19.17 20.49 -11.11
CA LEU A 47 -18.76 19.76 -12.32
C LEU A 47 -19.46 20.41 -13.51
N LEU A 48 -18.70 21.09 -14.37
CA LEU A 48 -19.22 21.80 -15.55
C LEU A 48 -19.04 20.92 -16.79
N PHE A 49 -20.15 20.43 -17.34
CA PHE A 49 -20.17 19.68 -18.59
C PHE A 49 -20.54 20.61 -19.75
N THR A 50 -19.68 20.75 -20.75
CA THR A 50 -19.94 21.62 -21.91
C THR A 50 -19.29 21.08 -23.18
N CYS A 51 -19.98 21.25 -24.31
CA CYS A 51 -19.45 21.02 -25.67
C CYS A 51 -19.13 22.33 -26.40
N ARG A 52 -19.18 23.47 -25.70
CA ARG A 52 -18.91 24.79 -26.26
C ARG A 52 -17.66 25.39 -25.63
N ASP A 53 -16.64 25.55 -26.45
CA ASP A 53 -15.32 26.12 -26.08
C ASP A 53 -15.45 27.60 -25.70
N ARG A 54 -16.34 28.30 -26.39
CA ARG A 54 -16.67 29.70 -26.16
C ARG A 54 -18.13 29.80 -25.73
N PRO A 55 -18.41 30.10 -24.45
CA PRO A 55 -19.78 30.34 -24.04
C PRO A 55 -20.37 31.53 -24.83
N PRO A 56 -21.68 31.52 -25.13
CA PRO A 56 -22.34 32.63 -25.80
C PRO A 56 -22.09 33.91 -24.97
N ALA A 57 -21.57 34.95 -25.63
CA ALA A 57 -21.03 36.21 -25.10
C ALA A 57 -19.53 36.27 -24.75
N ALA A 58 -18.71 35.28 -25.15
CA ALA A 58 -17.23 35.38 -25.11
C ALA A 58 -16.62 36.46 -26.03
N GLY A 59 -17.43 37.22 -26.79
CA GLY A 59 -16.98 38.32 -27.64
C GLY A 59 -16.82 39.67 -26.92
N SER A 60 -17.35 39.83 -25.70
CA SER A 60 -17.23 41.06 -24.90
C SER A 60 -16.24 40.85 -23.76
N ASP A 61 -15.15 41.63 -23.75
CA ASP A 61 -14.11 41.54 -22.73
C ASP A 61 -14.63 41.85 -21.31
N ALA A 62 -15.63 42.73 -21.20
CA ALA A 62 -16.30 43.03 -19.95
C ALA A 62 -16.95 41.79 -19.33
N LEU A 63 -17.64 40.97 -20.14
CA LEU A 63 -18.33 39.78 -19.64
C LEU A 63 -17.36 38.67 -19.24
N LYS A 64 -16.21 38.56 -19.94
CA LYS A 64 -15.13 37.65 -19.53
C LYS A 64 -14.63 37.99 -18.12
N ARG A 65 -14.38 39.29 -17.84
CA ARG A 65 -13.99 39.76 -16.50
C ARG A 65 -15.04 39.45 -15.44
N HIS A 66 -16.33 39.60 -15.76
CA HIS A 66 -17.41 39.23 -14.84
C HIS A 66 -17.46 37.73 -14.54
N VAL A 67 -17.20 36.87 -15.54
CA VAL A 67 -17.09 35.42 -15.31
C VAL A 67 -15.86 35.11 -14.45
N PHE A 68 -14.71 35.71 -14.75
CA PHE A 68 -13.49 35.54 -13.96
C PHE A 68 -13.72 35.92 -12.49
N GLN A 69 -14.32 37.09 -12.23
CA GLN A 69 -14.66 37.52 -10.87
C GLN A 69 -15.63 36.52 -10.20
N SER A 70 -16.64 36.04 -10.93
CA SER A 70 -17.59 35.05 -10.40
C SER A 70 -16.91 33.72 -10.05
N VAL A 71 -15.94 33.27 -10.85
CA VAL A 71 -15.13 32.08 -10.56
C VAL A 71 -14.28 32.31 -9.31
N GLN A 72 -13.67 33.49 -9.16
CA GLN A 72 -12.91 33.84 -7.96
C GLN A 72 -13.80 33.94 -6.71
N ASP A 73 -15.04 34.41 -6.87
CA ASP A 73 -16.05 34.43 -5.82
C ASP A 73 -16.50 33.01 -5.43
N VAL A 74 -16.56 32.08 -6.38
CA VAL A 74 -16.82 30.67 -6.09
C VAL A 74 -15.63 30.05 -5.34
N ARG A 75 -14.40 30.33 -5.77
CA ARG A 75 -13.16 29.86 -5.11
C ARG A 75 -13.03 30.38 -3.68
N SER A 76 -13.28 31.67 -3.45
CA SER A 76 -13.24 32.27 -2.11
C SER A 76 -14.27 31.66 -1.15
N SER A 77 -15.38 31.12 -1.68
CA SER A 77 -16.37 30.36 -0.90
C SER A 77 -15.94 28.92 -0.53
N GLY A 78 -14.74 28.52 -0.95
CA GLY A 78 -14.15 27.19 -0.76
C GLY A 78 -14.67 26.14 -1.74
N ALA A 79 -15.25 26.55 -2.87
CA ALA A 79 -15.74 25.66 -3.91
C ALA A 79 -14.75 25.55 -5.08
N THR A 80 -14.63 24.34 -5.63
CA THR A 80 -13.78 24.04 -6.79
C THR A 80 -14.64 23.86 -8.05
N ILE A 81 -14.16 24.31 -9.20
CA ILE A 81 -14.86 24.15 -10.49
C ILE A 81 -14.01 23.23 -11.35
N ASP A 82 -14.60 22.11 -11.77
CA ASP A 82 -13.99 21.13 -12.66
C ASP A 82 -14.73 21.11 -13.99
N LEU A 83 -14.00 21.38 -15.07
CA LEU A 83 -14.52 21.38 -16.43
C LEU A 83 -14.38 19.99 -17.08
N PHE A 84 -15.44 19.57 -17.77
CA PHE A 84 -15.51 18.36 -18.59
C PHE A 84 -15.88 18.75 -20.02
N PRO A 85 -14.89 18.96 -20.90
CA PRO A 85 -15.14 19.25 -22.30
C PRO A 85 -15.64 18.01 -23.04
N LEU A 86 -16.68 18.19 -23.83
CA LEU A 86 -17.37 17.15 -24.60
C LEU A 86 -17.26 17.44 -26.11
N GLY A 87 -17.03 16.40 -26.91
CA GLY A 87 -17.03 16.50 -28.38
C GLY A 87 -15.67 16.84 -28.99
N GLU A 88 -15.45 16.41 -30.23
CA GLU A 88 -14.18 16.56 -30.94
C GLU A 88 -13.88 18.04 -31.27
N GLY A 89 -12.64 18.49 -31.05
CA GLY A 89 -12.19 19.84 -31.40
C GLY A 89 -12.28 20.90 -30.30
N PHE A 90 -12.60 20.53 -29.05
CA PHE A 90 -12.69 21.50 -27.95
C PHE A 90 -11.33 22.13 -27.59
N SER A 91 -11.22 23.45 -27.72
CA SER A 91 -10.03 24.23 -27.35
C SER A 91 -10.17 24.89 -25.96
N MET A 92 -9.40 24.42 -24.97
CA MET A 92 -9.35 25.04 -23.63
C MET A 92 -8.84 26.49 -23.68
N ASP A 93 -7.89 26.77 -24.57
CA ASP A 93 -7.21 28.07 -24.67
C ASP A 93 -8.09 29.19 -25.20
N ALA A 94 -9.28 28.86 -25.70
CA ALA A 94 -10.21 29.85 -26.20
C ALA A 94 -10.81 30.73 -25.09
N PHE A 95 -10.95 30.19 -23.87
CA PHE A 95 -11.64 30.86 -22.77
C PHE A 95 -11.36 30.23 -21.40
N TYR A 96 -11.42 28.90 -21.30
CA TYR A 96 -11.45 28.22 -20.00
C TYR A 96 -10.09 28.08 -19.33
N SER A 97 -8.97 28.05 -20.08
CA SER A 97 -7.63 27.98 -19.49
C SER A 97 -7.35 29.20 -18.61
N GLU A 98 -7.56 30.40 -19.13
CA GLU A 98 -7.38 31.66 -18.38
C GLU A 98 -8.32 31.78 -17.17
N VAL A 99 -9.58 31.37 -17.34
CA VAL A 99 -10.61 31.52 -16.30
C VAL A 99 -10.48 30.48 -15.18
N LEU A 100 -10.08 29.25 -15.50
CA LEU A 100 -10.01 28.13 -14.56
C LEU A 100 -8.61 27.83 -14.03
N PHE A 101 -7.56 28.45 -14.57
CA PHE A 101 -6.22 28.34 -14.01
C PHE A 101 -6.19 28.94 -12.60
N ASP A 102 -5.49 28.26 -11.69
CA ASP A 102 -5.26 28.69 -10.32
C ASP A 102 -3.78 28.57 -10.02
N GLU A 103 -3.09 29.71 -10.02
CA GLU A 103 -1.65 29.82 -9.74
C GLU A 103 -1.29 29.31 -8.33
N ASN A 104 -2.24 29.29 -7.40
CA ASN A 104 -2.00 28.86 -6.03
C ASN A 104 -2.22 27.34 -5.84
N SER A 105 -2.67 26.63 -6.87
CA SER A 105 -2.87 25.19 -6.80
C SER A 105 -1.60 24.44 -7.17
N ASP A 106 -1.26 23.42 -6.38
CA ASP A 106 -0.16 22.49 -6.65
C ASP A 106 -0.47 21.52 -7.81
N GLU A 107 -1.68 21.60 -8.39
CA GLU A 107 -2.13 20.75 -9.49
C GLU A 107 -1.65 21.35 -10.82
N PRO A 108 -1.17 20.51 -11.75
CA PRO A 108 -0.79 20.99 -13.07
C PRO A 108 -2.00 21.65 -13.76
N PRO A 109 -1.76 22.62 -14.66
CA PRO A 109 -2.84 23.27 -15.39
C PRO A 109 -3.74 22.22 -16.06
N PRO A 110 -5.07 22.44 -16.07
CA PRO A 110 -6.01 21.45 -16.57
C PRO A 110 -5.77 21.21 -18.06
N THR A 111 -5.22 20.04 -18.40
CA THR A 111 -5.02 19.64 -19.79
C THR A 111 -6.37 19.40 -20.46
N ALA A 112 -6.51 19.86 -21.70
CA ALA A 112 -7.69 19.74 -22.56
C ALA A 112 -7.94 18.30 -22.99
N VAL A 113 -8.21 17.38 -22.05
CA VAL A 113 -8.59 16.03 -22.45
C VAL A 113 -10.07 16.06 -22.79
N VAL A 114 -10.36 15.94 -24.07
CA VAL A 114 -11.72 15.77 -24.61
C VAL A 114 -12.23 14.36 -24.29
N SER A 115 -13.48 14.21 -23.86
CA SER A 115 -14.12 12.89 -23.74
C SER A 115 -14.98 12.65 -24.98
N SER A 116 -14.63 11.66 -25.80
CA SER A 116 -15.47 11.22 -26.93
C SER A 116 -16.36 10.04 -26.54
N LYS A 117 -15.92 9.20 -25.59
CA LYS A 117 -16.68 8.04 -25.08
C LYS A 117 -17.26 8.28 -23.69
N LEU A 118 -18.43 7.69 -23.43
CA LEU A 118 -19.09 7.79 -22.12
C LEU A 118 -18.26 7.14 -21.00
N ASP A 119 -17.60 6.02 -21.27
CA ASP A 119 -16.79 5.32 -20.27
C ASP A 119 -15.57 6.13 -19.83
N GLU A 120 -14.95 6.84 -20.77
CA GLU A 120 -13.85 7.78 -20.50
C GLU A 120 -14.34 8.95 -19.65
N LEU A 121 -15.50 9.53 -20.01
CA LEU A 121 -16.11 10.60 -19.24
C LEU A 121 -16.44 10.15 -17.81
N LEU A 122 -17.06 8.97 -17.65
CA LEU A 122 -17.40 8.41 -16.34
C LEU A 122 -16.16 8.19 -15.48
N THR A 123 -15.06 7.71 -16.07
CA THR A 123 -13.80 7.50 -15.37
C THR A 123 -13.23 8.83 -14.86
N ARG A 124 -13.24 9.88 -15.69
CA ARG A 124 -12.77 11.21 -15.30
C ARG A 124 -13.65 11.86 -14.23
N VAL A 125 -14.97 11.72 -14.38
CA VAL A 125 -15.93 12.21 -13.38
C VAL A 125 -15.67 11.52 -12.04
N ARG A 126 -15.42 10.22 -12.02
CA ARG A 126 -15.09 9.48 -10.78
C ARG A 126 -13.76 9.91 -10.15
N GLN A 127 -12.74 10.18 -10.96
CA GLN A 127 -11.45 10.67 -10.46
C GLN A 127 -11.57 12.05 -9.80
N LYS A 128 -12.43 12.92 -10.36
CA LYS A 128 -12.68 14.27 -9.85
C LYS A 128 -13.88 14.36 -8.90
N SER A 129 -14.68 13.33 -8.70
CA SER A 129 -15.81 13.39 -7.77
C SER A 129 -15.35 13.29 -6.32
N HIS A 130 -14.22 12.62 -6.08
CA HIS A 130 -13.70 12.36 -4.73
C HIS A 130 -12.47 13.20 -4.44
N LYS A 131 -12.50 13.94 -3.33
CA LYS A 131 -11.29 14.61 -2.80
C LYS A 131 -10.34 13.56 -2.23
N LYS A 132 -9.04 13.72 -2.47
CA LYS A 132 -7.98 12.90 -1.86
C LYS A 132 -8.15 12.91 -0.33
N ARG A 133 -8.22 11.72 0.27
CA ARG A 133 -8.38 11.54 1.72
C ARG A 133 -7.24 10.68 2.26
N ALA A 134 -6.34 11.30 3.01
CA ALA A 134 -5.31 10.57 3.75
C ALA A 134 -5.96 9.84 4.94
N ILE A 135 -5.50 8.62 5.20
CA ILE A 135 -5.85 7.82 6.39
C ILE A 135 -5.19 8.42 7.62
N GLY A 136 -3.94 8.86 7.45
CA GLY A 136 -3.13 9.44 8.48
C GLY A 136 -1.98 10.23 7.85
N LYS A 137 -1.50 11.23 8.60
CA LYS A 137 -0.31 12.00 8.25
C LYS A 137 0.76 11.63 9.26
N ILE A 138 1.84 10.99 8.79
CA ILE A 138 2.89 10.45 9.64
C ILE A 138 4.25 11.07 9.27
N PRO A 139 5.21 11.15 10.21
CA PRO A 139 6.58 11.50 9.88
C PRO A 139 7.28 10.33 9.19
N PHE A 140 7.98 10.61 8.09
CA PHE A 140 8.93 9.69 7.48
C PHE A 140 10.35 10.10 7.89
N ILE A 141 10.99 9.24 8.68
CA ILE A 141 12.27 9.44 9.34
C ILE A 141 13.33 8.67 8.56
N LEU A 142 14.27 9.38 7.92
CA LEU A 142 15.35 8.76 7.14
C LEU A 142 16.58 8.45 7.99
N GLY A 143 16.75 9.19 9.09
CA GLY A 143 17.87 9.09 10.01
C GLY A 143 17.76 10.16 11.10
N GLU A 144 18.82 10.31 11.89
CA GLU A 144 18.88 11.31 12.95
C GLU A 144 18.86 12.73 12.35
N GLY A 145 17.84 13.52 12.71
CA GLY A 145 17.66 14.89 12.22
C GLY A 145 16.91 15.06 10.89
N VAL A 146 16.79 14.02 10.06
CA VAL A 146 16.10 14.12 8.75
C VAL A 146 14.70 13.51 8.83
N LYS A 147 13.68 14.38 8.92
CA LYS A 147 12.26 14.01 8.97
C LYS A 147 11.50 14.74 7.88
N LEU A 148 10.71 14.01 7.10
CA LEU A 148 9.80 14.59 6.13
C LEU A 148 8.35 14.19 6.44
N ALA A 149 7.40 14.99 5.96
CA ALA A 149 6.00 14.74 6.19
C ALA A 149 5.39 13.95 5.04
N VAL A 150 4.71 12.84 5.36
CA VAL A 150 3.96 12.07 4.37
C VAL A 150 2.51 11.85 4.80
N GLY A 151 1.63 11.79 3.80
CA GLY A 151 0.28 11.29 3.91
C GLY A 151 0.20 9.84 3.44
N VAL A 152 -0.50 9.01 4.19
CA VAL A 152 -0.79 7.61 3.81
C VAL A 152 -2.21 7.54 3.25
N TYR A 153 -2.36 6.93 2.09
CA TYR A 153 -3.61 6.80 1.33
C TYR A 153 -3.88 5.31 1.05
N ASN A 154 -5.14 4.92 0.92
CA ASN A 154 -5.51 3.61 0.38
C ASN A 154 -6.16 3.84 -0.98
N LEU A 155 -5.47 3.41 -2.04
CA LEU A 155 -6.00 3.49 -3.40
C LEU A 155 -7.08 2.42 -3.64
N VAL A 156 -6.88 1.25 -3.03
CA VAL A 156 -7.81 0.12 -3.09
C VAL A 156 -8.34 -0.15 -1.70
N ARG A 157 -9.67 -0.34 -1.59
CA ARG A 157 -10.33 -0.72 -0.35
C ARG A 157 -11.47 -1.67 -0.67
N SER A 158 -11.57 -2.77 0.09
CA SER A 158 -12.75 -3.63 0.02
C SER A 158 -13.99 -2.84 0.41
N THR A 159 -15.05 -2.96 -0.39
CA THR A 159 -16.35 -2.33 -0.16
C THR A 159 -17.33 -3.38 0.40
N PRO A 160 -17.33 -3.62 1.72
CA PRO A 160 -18.28 -4.56 2.31
C PRO A 160 -19.70 -3.99 2.23
N LYS A 161 -20.70 -4.88 2.31
CA LYS A 161 -22.10 -4.49 2.44
C LYS A 161 -22.25 -3.57 3.67
N PRO A 162 -22.94 -2.42 3.57
CA PRO A 162 -23.22 -1.56 4.71
C PRO A 162 -23.90 -2.34 5.84
N SER A 163 -23.51 -2.06 7.08
CA SER A 163 -24.14 -2.66 8.26
C SER A 163 -25.62 -2.27 8.33
N SER A 164 -26.47 -3.20 8.77
CA SER A 164 -27.88 -2.92 9.02
C SER A 164 -28.03 -1.82 10.08
N VAL A 165 -28.91 -0.84 9.83
CA VAL A 165 -29.27 0.21 10.78
C VAL A 165 -30.53 -0.24 11.52
N ARG A 166 -30.51 -0.21 12.85
CA ARG A 166 -31.70 -0.48 13.67
C ARG A 166 -32.63 0.72 13.58
N VAL A 167 -33.92 0.47 13.37
CA VAL A 167 -34.94 1.51 13.23
C VAL A 167 -36.11 1.24 14.17
N GLU A 168 -36.77 2.30 14.59
CA GLU A 168 -38.02 2.22 15.34
C GLU A 168 -39.14 1.69 14.45
N GLN A 169 -39.94 0.74 14.94
CA GLN A 169 -40.93 0.03 14.13
C GLN A 169 -42.05 0.95 13.58
N THR A 170 -42.44 1.97 14.33
CA THR A 170 -43.57 2.84 13.99
C THR A 170 -43.16 4.02 13.10
N THR A 171 -42.04 4.67 13.40
CA THR A 171 -41.59 5.88 12.70
C THR A 171 -40.53 5.62 11.64
N ASN A 172 -39.93 4.43 11.63
CA ASN A 172 -38.72 4.11 10.86
C ASN A 172 -37.52 5.04 11.16
N ALA A 173 -37.54 5.76 12.29
CA ALA A 173 -36.43 6.60 12.71
C ALA A 173 -35.23 5.72 13.14
N PRO A 174 -33.98 6.13 12.82
CA PRO A 174 -32.79 5.36 13.21
C PRO A 174 -32.59 5.37 14.73
N LEU A 175 -32.35 4.18 15.30
CA LEU A 175 -32.06 3.99 16.72
C LEU A 175 -30.57 4.15 17.00
N THR A 176 -30.22 4.84 18.08
CA THR A 176 -28.85 4.93 18.58
C THR A 176 -28.65 3.91 19.69
N GLY A 177 -27.68 3.01 19.53
CA GLY A 177 -27.37 2.01 20.56
C GLY A 177 -26.50 2.60 21.67
N CYS A 178 -26.92 2.42 22.92
CA CYS A 178 -26.11 2.71 24.11
C CYS A 178 -25.79 1.38 24.81
N ALA A 179 -24.51 1.14 25.09
CA ALA A 179 -24.04 -0.02 25.84
C ALA A 179 -23.27 0.47 27.07
N ALA A 180 -23.57 -0.13 28.22
CA ALA A 180 -22.88 0.10 29.48
C ALA A 180 -22.63 -1.24 30.15
N GLU A 181 -21.46 -1.40 30.74
CA GLU A 181 -21.12 -2.56 31.56
C GLU A 181 -21.61 -2.30 32.97
N VAL A 182 -22.28 -3.29 33.57
CA VAL A 182 -22.85 -3.19 34.92
C VAL A 182 -22.32 -4.31 35.80
N ASN A 183 -22.09 -4.00 37.06
CA ASN A 183 -21.73 -5.00 38.04
C ASN A 183 -22.95 -5.88 38.37
N GLU A 184 -22.82 -7.19 38.23
CA GLU A 184 -23.91 -8.14 38.43
C GLU A 184 -24.51 -8.09 39.85
N SER A 185 -23.67 -7.92 40.87
CA SER A 185 -24.11 -7.96 42.28
C SER A 185 -24.70 -6.64 42.75
N THR A 186 -24.20 -5.51 42.26
CA THR A 186 -24.62 -4.18 42.73
C THR A 186 -25.51 -3.43 41.75
N SER A 187 -25.67 -3.94 40.52
CA SER A 187 -26.40 -3.31 39.42
C SER A 187 -25.96 -1.87 39.10
N LYS A 188 -24.76 -1.48 39.55
CA LYS A 188 -24.18 -0.17 39.27
C LYS A 188 -23.40 -0.21 37.95
N PRO A 189 -23.47 0.86 37.13
CA PRO A 189 -22.65 0.97 35.94
C PRO A 189 -21.18 1.06 36.34
N LEU A 190 -20.33 0.26 35.68
CA LEU A 190 -18.90 0.22 35.91
C LEU A 190 -18.20 1.29 35.08
N LEU A 191 -17.25 1.97 35.70
CA LEU A 191 -16.33 2.86 34.99
C LEU A 191 -15.20 2.03 34.37
N ARG A 192 -14.58 2.54 33.30
CA ARG A 192 -13.43 1.88 32.66
C ARG A 192 -12.23 1.68 33.58
N SER A 193 -12.13 2.49 34.64
CA SER A 193 -11.10 2.39 35.68
C SER A 193 -11.37 1.29 36.71
N GLU A 194 -12.59 0.78 36.79
CA GLU A 194 -12.99 -0.29 37.72
C GLU A 194 -12.91 -1.68 37.07
N ILE A 195 -12.49 -1.75 35.81
CA ILE A 195 -12.40 -2.98 35.01
C ILE A 195 -10.93 -3.30 34.77
N ASP A 196 -10.49 -4.43 35.33
CA ASP A 196 -9.15 -4.99 35.12
C ASP A 196 -9.19 -6.11 34.08
N TYR A 197 -8.09 -6.26 33.33
CA TYR A 197 -7.92 -7.31 32.33
C TYR A 197 -7.20 -8.50 32.96
N THR A 198 -7.76 -9.70 32.84
CA THR A 198 -7.11 -10.91 33.40
C THR A 198 -6.75 -11.89 32.31
N LEU A 199 -5.51 -12.40 32.36
CA LEU A 199 -5.03 -13.49 31.53
C LEU A 199 -4.73 -14.69 32.43
N THR A 200 -5.28 -15.85 32.11
CA THR A 200 -5.01 -17.09 32.87
C THR A 200 -3.98 -17.92 32.12
N TYR A 201 -2.83 -18.18 32.75
CA TYR A 201 -1.75 -18.99 32.20
C TYR A 201 -1.29 -20.03 33.22
N GLY A 202 -1.30 -21.32 32.86
CA GLY A 202 -0.88 -22.40 33.76
C GLY A 202 -1.66 -22.49 35.08
N GLY A 203 -2.93 -22.03 35.11
CA GLY A 203 -3.75 -21.99 36.33
C GLY A 203 -3.52 -20.75 37.22
N GLN A 204 -2.55 -19.90 36.89
CA GLN A 204 -2.35 -18.62 37.56
C GLN A 204 -3.08 -17.50 36.80
N LYS A 205 -3.77 -16.62 37.54
CA LYS A 205 -4.43 -15.44 36.99
C LYS A 205 -3.51 -14.24 37.13
N ILE A 206 -3.16 -13.62 36.01
CA ILE A 206 -2.37 -12.39 35.97
C ILE A 206 -3.33 -11.26 35.60
N ALA A 207 -3.50 -10.32 36.52
CA ALA A 207 -4.32 -9.13 36.31
C ALA A 207 -3.45 -7.99 35.78
N PHE A 208 -4.01 -7.21 34.85
CA PHE A 208 -3.40 -6.04 34.24
C PHE A 208 -4.38 -4.88 34.27
N ASN A 209 -3.87 -3.70 34.58
CA ASN A 209 -4.64 -2.48 34.47
C ASN A 209 -4.79 -2.05 33.00
N SER A 210 -5.81 -1.24 32.70
CA SER A 210 -6.03 -0.74 31.34
C SER A 210 -4.85 0.07 30.78
N ASP A 211 -4.13 0.79 31.64
CA ASP A 211 -2.93 1.54 31.27
C ASP A 211 -1.72 0.62 31.02
N GLU A 212 -1.54 -0.43 31.80
CA GLU A 212 -0.47 -1.43 31.61
C GLU A 212 -0.64 -2.16 30.27
N VAL A 213 -1.88 -2.57 29.94
CA VAL A 213 -2.20 -3.17 28.63
C VAL A 213 -1.88 -2.20 27.49
N ARG A 214 -2.07 -0.89 27.71
CA ARG A 214 -1.75 0.14 26.72
C ARG A 214 -0.24 0.31 26.56
N GLU A 215 0.51 0.34 27.64
CA GLU A 215 1.97 0.43 27.64
C GLU A 215 2.60 -0.79 26.98
N MET A 216 2.12 -2.00 27.28
CA MET A 216 2.55 -3.24 26.64
C MET A 216 2.38 -3.24 25.11
N ARG A 217 1.35 -2.54 24.60
CA ARG A 217 1.13 -2.37 23.15
C ARG A 217 2.02 -1.30 22.53
N THR A 218 2.56 -0.38 23.33
CA THR A 218 3.32 0.79 22.86
C THR A 218 4.80 0.44 22.71
N ILE A 219 5.13 -0.29 21.65
CA ILE A 219 6.52 -0.73 21.41
C ILE A 219 7.34 0.40 20.78
N CYS A 220 6.72 1.22 19.94
CA CYS A 220 7.41 2.23 19.16
C CYS A 220 6.55 3.46 18.90
N GLU A 221 7.22 4.60 18.68
CA GLU A 221 6.55 5.83 18.26
C GLU A 221 5.96 5.73 16.84
N PRO A 222 4.83 6.42 16.57
CA PRO A 222 4.21 6.49 15.25
C PRO A 222 5.10 7.16 14.21
N GLY A 223 5.19 6.54 13.04
CA GLY A 223 6.03 7.03 11.97
C GLY A 223 6.40 5.92 11.00
N LEU A 224 6.93 6.37 9.87
CA LEU A 224 7.62 5.52 8.91
C LEU A 224 9.12 5.73 9.16
N VAL A 225 9.84 4.70 9.61
CA VAL A 225 11.28 4.79 9.90
C VAL A 225 12.02 3.99 8.84
N LEU A 226 12.94 4.63 8.12
CA LEU A 226 13.82 3.97 7.16
C LEU A 226 14.81 3.06 7.88
N LEU A 227 14.87 1.80 7.47
CA LEU A 227 15.84 0.82 7.95
C LEU A 227 16.98 0.64 6.93
N GLY A 228 16.66 0.68 5.64
CA GLY A 228 17.66 0.56 4.57
C GLY A 228 17.02 0.40 3.19
N PHE A 229 17.86 0.09 2.19
CA PHE A 229 17.41 -0.15 0.82
C PHE A 229 17.76 -1.58 0.41
N ARG A 230 16.88 -2.21 -0.36
CA ARG A 230 17.12 -3.49 -1.01
C ARG A 230 16.79 -3.43 -2.50
N PRO A 231 17.36 -4.31 -3.35
CA PRO A 231 16.93 -4.43 -4.74
C PRO A 231 15.46 -4.83 -4.85
N ALA A 232 14.74 -4.31 -5.86
CA ALA A 232 13.33 -4.64 -6.08
C ALA A 232 13.08 -6.13 -6.37
N THR A 233 14.09 -6.84 -6.88
CA THR A 233 14.06 -8.29 -7.10
C THR A 233 13.95 -9.12 -5.82
N THR A 234 14.20 -8.51 -4.65
CA THR A 234 14.06 -9.20 -3.36
C THR A 234 12.61 -9.31 -2.90
N LEU A 235 11.70 -8.55 -3.50
CA LEU A 235 10.27 -8.64 -3.21
C LEU A 235 9.65 -9.74 -4.07
N ASP A 236 9.18 -10.79 -3.41
CA ASP A 236 8.37 -11.82 -4.04
C ASP A 236 6.89 -11.42 -4.00
N GLY A 237 6.21 -11.52 -5.15
CA GLY A 237 4.77 -11.24 -5.25
C GLY A 237 3.91 -12.16 -4.38
N LEU A 238 4.44 -13.34 -3.99
CA LEU A 238 3.76 -14.28 -3.10
C LEU A 238 3.71 -13.81 -1.63
N GLN A 239 4.52 -12.82 -1.24
CA GLN A 239 4.61 -12.34 0.15
C GLN A 239 3.53 -11.30 0.50
N HIS A 240 2.39 -11.30 -0.20
CA HIS A 240 1.30 -10.37 0.04
C HIS A 240 0.53 -10.70 1.34
N VAL A 241 0.60 -9.81 2.34
CA VAL A 241 -0.11 -9.99 3.62
C VAL A 241 -1.44 -9.23 3.66
N GLN A 242 -1.45 -7.99 3.20
CA GLN A 242 -2.59 -7.08 3.25
C GLN A 242 -2.51 -6.04 2.12
N PRO A 243 -3.62 -5.38 1.76
CA PRO A 243 -3.65 -4.39 0.69
C PRO A 243 -2.58 -3.30 0.87
N ALA A 244 -1.86 -3.00 -0.21
CA ALA A 244 -0.83 -1.96 -0.17
C ALA A 244 -1.45 -0.58 0.09
N SER A 245 -0.77 0.20 0.93
CA SER A 245 -1.06 1.63 1.06
C SER A 245 -0.22 2.43 0.08
N PHE A 246 -0.52 3.71 -0.10
CA PHE A 246 0.21 4.62 -0.96
C PHE A 246 0.65 5.83 -0.18
N VAL A 247 1.91 6.24 -0.34
CA VAL A 247 2.51 7.34 0.41
C VAL A 247 2.84 8.48 -0.54
N TYR A 248 2.46 9.69 -0.13
CA TYR A 248 2.70 10.93 -0.88
C TYR A 248 3.18 12.04 0.07
N PRO A 249 4.07 12.96 -0.34
CA PRO A 249 4.59 14.00 0.53
C PRO A 249 3.53 15.02 0.92
N GLU A 250 3.61 15.51 2.16
CA GLU A 250 2.69 16.49 2.74
C GLU A 250 3.46 17.79 3.06
N GLU A 251 3.60 18.64 2.05
CA GLU A 251 4.35 19.90 2.13
C GLU A 251 3.79 20.87 3.19
N ALA A 252 2.46 20.84 3.41
CA ALA A 252 1.78 21.69 4.38
C ALA A 252 2.27 21.51 5.83
N ARG A 253 2.86 20.35 6.17
CA ARG A 253 3.32 20.06 7.53
C ARG A 253 4.81 20.32 7.71
N VAL A 254 5.62 19.97 6.71
CA VAL A 254 7.08 20.18 6.71
C VAL A 254 7.49 20.65 5.32
N LYS A 255 7.91 21.91 5.21
CA LYS A 255 8.43 22.49 3.96
C LYS A 255 9.72 21.77 3.54
N GLY A 256 9.89 21.56 2.24
CA GLY A 256 10.99 20.78 1.65
C GLY A 256 10.70 19.27 1.54
N SER A 257 9.56 18.78 2.07
CA SER A 257 9.22 17.35 2.01
C SER A 257 9.05 16.87 0.58
N ARG A 258 8.41 17.65 -0.29
CA ARG A 258 8.19 17.32 -1.70
C ARG A 258 9.49 17.19 -2.46
N GLN A 259 10.46 18.07 -2.22
CA GLN A 259 11.75 18.05 -2.91
C GLN A 259 12.56 16.79 -2.52
N LEU A 260 12.68 16.52 -1.21
CA LEU A 260 13.39 15.34 -0.72
C LEU A 260 12.72 14.03 -1.16
N PHE A 261 11.38 13.98 -1.07
CA PHE A 261 10.60 12.83 -1.51
C PHE A 261 10.75 12.57 -3.02
N THR A 262 10.73 13.62 -3.84
CA THR A 262 10.92 13.49 -5.30
C THR A 262 12.31 13.01 -5.64
N ALA A 263 13.35 13.52 -4.95
CA ALA A 263 14.72 13.05 -5.12
C ALA A 263 14.85 11.57 -4.74
N LEU A 264 14.23 11.15 -3.63
CA LEU A 264 14.21 9.76 -3.19
C LEU A 264 13.50 8.86 -4.20
N LEU A 265 12.33 9.27 -4.70
CA LEU A 265 11.55 8.53 -5.69
C LEU A 265 12.35 8.28 -6.97
N ARG A 266 12.95 9.34 -7.54
CA ARG A 266 13.77 9.24 -8.75
C ARG A 266 14.95 8.30 -8.56
N ARG A 267 15.69 8.43 -7.44
CA ARG A 267 16.85 7.58 -7.17
C ARG A 267 16.51 6.13 -6.91
N CYS A 268 15.38 5.85 -6.25
CA CYS A 268 14.91 4.48 -6.04
C CYS A 268 14.51 3.81 -7.37
N GLU A 269 13.83 4.54 -8.25
CA GLU A 269 13.46 4.03 -9.57
C GLU A 269 14.69 3.77 -10.46
N GLU A 270 15.58 4.76 -10.59
CA GLU A 270 16.82 4.66 -11.40
C GLU A 270 17.66 3.45 -11.01
N ARG A 271 17.76 3.17 -9.71
CA ARG A 271 18.57 2.07 -9.16
C ARG A 271 17.79 0.77 -8.96
N ARG A 272 16.49 0.75 -9.27
CA ARG A 272 15.56 -0.36 -9.00
C ARG A 272 15.65 -0.85 -7.54
N LEU A 273 15.63 0.11 -6.61
CA LEU A 273 15.70 -0.12 -5.17
C LEU A 273 14.34 0.09 -4.51
N VAL A 274 14.09 -0.68 -3.47
CA VAL A 274 12.95 -0.56 -2.55
C VAL A 274 13.46 -0.16 -1.18
N ALA A 275 12.77 0.77 -0.53
CA ALA A 275 13.15 1.21 0.80
C ALA A 275 12.43 0.35 1.85
N ILE A 276 13.19 -0.33 2.69
CA ILE A 276 12.66 -1.13 3.80
C ILE A 276 12.46 -0.20 4.99
N CYS A 277 11.23 -0.16 5.50
CA CYS A 277 10.84 0.72 6.59
C CYS A 277 10.07 -0.04 7.68
N ARG A 278 10.11 0.51 8.90
CA ARG A 278 9.19 0.17 9.97
C ARG A 278 8.04 1.17 9.95
N LEU A 279 6.81 0.70 9.78
CA LEU A 279 5.60 1.51 9.83
C LEU A 279 4.86 1.29 11.14
N VAL A 280 4.56 2.38 11.83
CA VAL A 280 3.61 2.43 12.94
C VAL A 280 2.59 3.51 12.60
N SER A 281 1.35 3.12 12.33
CA SER A 281 0.34 4.05 11.80
C SER A 281 -0.22 4.98 12.87
N ARG A 282 -0.36 4.48 14.10
CA ARG A 282 -1.00 5.17 15.24
C ARG A 282 -0.29 4.82 16.54
N ARG A 283 -0.53 5.60 17.61
CA ARG A 283 -0.04 5.23 18.95
C ARG A 283 -0.67 3.91 19.38
N ASN A 284 0.14 3.06 20.01
CA ASN A 284 -0.24 1.73 20.52
C ASN A 284 -0.60 0.73 19.40
N ASP A 285 -0.12 0.99 18.19
CA ASP A 285 -0.26 0.10 17.03
C ASP A 285 1.00 -0.78 16.91
N THR A 286 0.82 -2.00 16.43
CA THR A 286 1.94 -2.93 16.26
C THR A 286 2.84 -2.45 15.12
N PRO A 287 4.18 -2.47 15.29
CA PRO A 287 5.08 -2.11 14.20
C PRO A 287 4.95 -3.15 13.07
N HIS A 288 4.87 -2.68 11.84
CA HIS A 288 4.88 -3.51 10.64
C HIS A 288 6.16 -3.26 9.84
N LEU A 289 6.79 -4.33 9.37
CA LEU A 289 7.85 -4.23 8.39
C LEU A 289 7.21 -4.00 7.01
N VAL A 290 7.63 -2.96 6.31
CA VAL A 290 7.08 -2.58 5.01
C VAL A 290 8.18 -2.31 4.01
N ALA A 291 7.91 -2.59 2.73
CA ALA A 291 8.75 -2.17 1.61
C ALA A 291 8.05 -1.05 0.85
N LEU A 292 8.77 0.05 0.64
CA LEU A 292 8.34 1.17 -0.19
C LEU A 292 8.81 0.91 -1.63
N GLN A 293 7.88 0.48 -2.47
CA GLN A 293 8.10 0.30 -3.89
C GLN A 293 7.90 1.64 -4.60
N PRO A 294 8.90 2.18 -5.31
CA PRO A 294 8.73 3.42 -6.09
C PRO A 294 7.72 3.20 -7.22
N GLN A 295 6.89 4.22 -7.47
CA GLN A 295 6.01 4.31 -8.63
C GLN A 295 6.15 5.69 -9.28
N MET A 296 6.56 5.70 -10.54
CA MET A 296 6.56 6.91 -11.36
C MET A 296 5.16 7.22 -11.91
N GLU A 297 4.93 8.49 -12.23
CA GLU A 297 3.68 8.91 -12.85
C GLU A 297 3.51 8.27 -14.23
N ARG A 298 2.32 7.70 -14.48
CA ARG A 298 1.90 7.24 -15.80
C ARG A 298 0.59 7.89 -16.18
N THR A 299 0.61 8.54 -17.35
CA THR A 299 -0.52 9.28 -17.90
C THR A 299 -0.83 8.74 -19.28
N GLU A 300 -2.09 8.39 -19.54
CA GLU A 300 -2.57 7.98 -20.87
C GLU A 300 -3.70 8.91 -21.29
N GLY A 301 -3.59 9.48 -22.50
CA GLY A 301 -4.57 10.45 -22.99
C GLY A 301 -4.76 11.63 -22.04
N GLY A 302 -3.71 12.12 -21.37
CA GLY A 302 -3.80 13.21 -20.39
C GLY A 302 -4.53 12.88 -19.09
N VAL A 303 -4.94 11.62 -18.88
CA VAL A 303 -5.51 11.12 -17.63
C VAL A 303 -4.43 10.37 -16.84
N GLN A 304 -4.25 10.76 -15.58
CA GLN A 304 -3.33 10.06 -14.69
C GLN A 304 -3.90 8.68 -14.33
N ILE A 305 -3.18 7.61 -14.73
CA ILE A 305 -3.51 6.22 -14.39
C ILE A 305 -2.78 5.80 -13.12
N ALA A 306 -1.48 6.12 -13.04
CA ALA A 306 -0.64 5.79 -11.89
C ALA A 306 -0.09 7.08 -11.27
N PRO A 307 -0.40 7.37 -9.99
CA PRO A 307 0.14 8.54 -9.32
C PRO A 307 1.63 8.37 -8.97
N PRO A 308 2.44 9.44 -8.98
CA PRO A 308 3.83 9.37 -8.52
C PRO A 308 3.89 9.21 -6.99
N GLY A 309 4.66 8.27 -6.48
CA GLY A 309 4.80 8.05 -5.03
C GLY A 309 5.39 6.70 -4.68
N PHE A 310 5.16 6.24 -3.44
CA PHE A 310 5.59 4.91 -3.00
C PHE A 310 4.39 4.06 -2.63
N HIS A 311 4.36 2.82 -3.12
CA HIS A 311 3.49 1.78 -2.57
C HIS A 311 4.12 1.19 -1.33
N VAL A 312 3.33 1.11 -0.27
CA VAL A 312 3.68 0.48 1.00
C VAL A 312 3.21 -0.97 0.93
N ILE A 313 4.16 -1.85 0.63
CA ILE A 313 3.93 -3.29 0.60
C ILE A 313 4.23 -3.84 1.99
N PHE A 314 3.24 -4.45 2.62
CA PHE A 314 3.41 -5.03 3.96
C PHE A 314 4.12 -6.37 3.85
N LEU A 315 5.25 -6.50 4.55
CA LEU A 315 6.05 -7.71 4.57
C LEU A 315 5.61 -8.60 5.74
N PRO A 316 5.55 -9.93 5.54
CA PRO A 316 5.29 -10.85 6.63
C PRO A 316 6.48 -10.89 7.59
N PHE A 317 6.21 -11.00 8.90
CA PHE A 317 7.26 -11.18 9.92
C PHE A 317 7.83 -12.60 9.94
N ALA A 318 7.03 -13.59 9.55
CA ALA A 318 7.40 -14.99 9.54
C ALA A 318 7.44 -15.53 8.11
N ALA A 319 8.25 -16.57 7.90
CA ALA A 319 8.20 -17.36 6.69
C ALA A 319 6.78 -17.94 6.47
N PRO A 320 6.37 -18.20 5.22
CA PRO A 320 5.12 -18.91 4.95
C PRO A 320 5.09 -20.21 5.75
N ASP A 321 3.91 -20.54 6.28
CA ASP A 321 3.68 -21.77 7.04
C ASP A 321 3.75 -22.98 6.08
N VAL A 322 4.98 -23.46 5.87
CA VAL A 322 5.30 -24.54 4.93
C VAL A 322 4.57 -25.81 5.34
N GLU A 323 4.42 -26.08 6.64
CA GLU A 323 3.71 -27.25 7.15
C GLU A 323 2.23 -27.25 6.74
N ARG A 324 1.55 -26.10 6.82
CA ARG A 324 0.17 -25.98 6.33
C ARG A 324 0.06 -26.15 4.82
N ILE A 325 1.05 -25.67 4.06
CA ILE A 325 1.08 -25.80 2.60
C ILE A 325 1.28 -27.27 2.23
N GLU A 326 2.27 -27.95 2.82
CA GLU A 326 2.52 -29.37 2.61
C GLU A 326 1.33 -30.24 3.01
N LYS A 327 0.67 -29.93 4.14
CA LYS A 327 -0.53 -30.66 4.57
C LYS A 327 -1.70 -30.55 3.61
N LYS A 328 -1.89 -29.38 2.97
CA LYS A 328 -3.03 -29.15 2.05
C LYS A 328 -2.74 -29.57 0.61
N ALA A 329 -1.53 -29.31 0.14
CA ALA A 329 -1.18 -29.39 -1.27
C ALA A 329 0.01 -30.32 -1.56
N GLY A 330 0.68 -30.87 -0.55
CA GLY A 330 1.90 -31.67 -0.75
C GLY A 330 1.70 -32.87 -1.68
N SER A 331 0.62 -33.63 -1.50
CA SER A 331 0.30 -34.77 -2.37
C SER A 331 -0.08 -34.35 -3.79
N LEU A 332 -0.84 -33.25 -3.94
CA LEU A 332 -1.22 -32.71 -5.25
C LEU A 332 0.01 -32.17 -6.01
N ILE A 333 0.93 -31.53 -5.31
CA ILE A 333 2.19 -31.02 -5.87
C ILE A 333 3.09 -32.19 -6.29
N ALA A 334 3.17 -33.26 -5.50
CA ALA A 334 3.95 -34.45 -5.83
C ALA A 334 3.39 -35.16 -7.07
N ASN A 335 2.08 -35.40 -7.11
CA ASN A 335 1.41 -36.03 -8.25
C ASN A 335 1.55 -35.18 -9.52
N PHE A 336 1.43 -33.85 -9.40
CA PHE A 336 1.64 -32.95 -10.54
C PHE A 336 3.07 -33.02 -11.06
N LYS A 337 4.07 -33.05 -10.17
CA LYS A 337 5.47 -33.20 -10.58
C LYS A 337 5.70 -34.53 -11.29
N GLU A 338 5.15 -35.62 -10.79
CA GLU A 338 5.26 -36.94 -11.44
C GLU A 338 4.62 -36.97 -12.83
N LEU A 339 3.46 -36.32 -13.01
CA LEU A 339 2.76 -36.26 -14.30
C LEU A 339 3.45 -35.35 -15.34
N VAL A 340 4.23 -34.37 -14.89
CA VAL A 340 4.83 -33.33 -15.76
C VAL A 340 6.32 -33.54 -15.97
N SER A 341 6.98 -34.36 -15.14
CA SER A 341 8.38 -34.72 -15.35
C SER A 341 8.52 -35.52 -16.65
N LEU A 342 8.97 -34.85 -17.72
CA LEU A 342 9.43 -35.52 -18.93
C LEU A 342 10.84 -36.08 -18.66
N ASP A 343 11.12 -37.28 -19.15
CA ASP A 343 12.43 -37.92 -19.08
C ASP A 343 13.52 -36.99 -19.68
N GLY A 344 14.22 -36.25 -18.83
CA GLY A 344 15.32 -35.38 -19.24
C GLY A 344 15.44 -34.01 -18.56
N ASP A 345 14.49 -33.56 -17.75
CA ASP A 345 14.69 -32.33 -16.97
C ASP A 345 15.70 -32.57 -15.84
N PRO A 346 16.78 -31.76 -15.72
CA PRO A 346 17.66 -31.84 -14.58
C PRO A 346 16.88 -31.35 -13.36
N ASP A 347 16.50 -32.29 -12.52
CA ASP A 347 15.89 -32.07 -11.22
C ASP A 347 16.61 -30.91 -10.50
N PRO A 348 15.94 -29.83 -10.05
CA PRO A 348 16.59 -28.86 -9.19
C PRO A 348 16.87 -29.59 -7.88
N SER A 349 18.08 -30.15 -7.80
CA SER A 349 18.58 -30.89 -6.65
C SER A 349 18.05 -30.22 -5.39
N PRO A 350 17.22 -30.90 -4.57
CA PRO A 350 17.01 -30.43 -3.21
C PRO A 350 18.42 -30.27 -2.64
N ALA A 351 18.73 -29.11 -2.05
CA ALA A 351 20.05 -28.81 -1.49
C ALA A 351 20.55 -30.06 -0.78
N ALA A 352 21.54 -30.73 -1.39
CA ALA A 352 21.82 -32.12 -1.09
C ALA A 352 22.06 -32.22 0.42
N LYS A 353 21.17 -32.91 1.14
CA LYS A 353 21.58 -33.58 2.36
C LYS A 353 22.73 -34.45 1.92
N ARG A 354 23.96 -34.03 2.23
CA ARG A 354 25.21 -34.75 1.90
C ARG A 354 24.93 -36.24 2.07
N ALA A 355 24.80 -36.95 0.95
CA ALA A 355 24.72 -38.39 0.98
C ALA A 355 25.93 -38.87 1.80
N ARG A 356 25.71 -39.75 2.77
CA ARG A 356 26.81 -40.42 3.46
C ARG A 356 27.58 -41.18 2.38
N ARG A 357 28.75 -40.67 1.98
CA ARG A 357 29.72 -41.43 1.18
C ARG A 357 30.13 -42.65 1.99
N ASP A 358 30.15 -43.81 1.35
CA ASP A 358 30.63 -45.03 1.98
C ASP A 358 32.12 -44.88 2.34
N PRO A 359 32.58 -45.38 3.51
CA PRO A 359 33.92 -45.08 4.02
C PRO A 359 35.08 -45.62 3.17
N VAL A 360 34.80 -46.46 2.18
CA VAL A 360 35.79 -47.20 1.37
C VAL A 360 36.15 -46.45 0.09
N ASP A 361 35.33 -45.50 -0.34
CA ASP A 361 35.43 -44.84 -1.66
C ASP A 361 36.31 -43.57 -1.64
N VAL A 362 37.11 -43.40 -0.58
CA VAL A 362 38.02 -42.27 -0.41
C VAL A 362 39.43 -42.70 -0.78
N ASP A 363 39.96 -42.12 -1.86
CA ASP A 363 41.32 -42.36 -2.32
C ASP A 363 42.35 -41.72 -1.36
N MET A 364 42.76 -42.50 -0.35
CA MET A 364 43.64 -42.06 0.73
C MET A 364 45.03 -41.64 0.24
N LYS A 365 45.48 -42.19 -0.91
CA LYS A 365 46.77 -41.84 -1.51
C LYS A 365 46.77 -40.39 -2.00
N ALA A 366 45.72 -39.97 -2.72
CA ALA A 366 45.57 -38.60 -3.20
C ALA A 366 45.46 -37.58 -2.04
N LEU A 367 44.82 -37.96 -0.93
CA LEU A 367 44.74 -37.12 0.27
C LEU A 367 46.07 -37.01 1.03
N ALA A 368 46.89 -38.07 1.01
CA ALA A 368 48.24 -38.07 1.59
C ALA A 368 49.19 -37.18 0.79
N GLU A 369 49.20 -37.30 -0.55
CA GLU A 369 50.00 -36.44 -1.44
C GLU A 369 49.62 -34.96 -1.30
N ALA A 370 48.33 -34.66 -1.11
CA ALA A 370 47.84 -33.30 -0.92
C ALA A 370 47.99 -32.75 0.52
N ARG A 371 48.57 -33.52 1.46
CA ARG A 371 48.64 -33.22 2.91
C ARG A 371 47.28 -32.86 3.55
N LYS A 372 46.20 -33.52 3.11
CA LYS A 372 44.81 -33.25 3.54
C LYS A 372 44.14 -34.42 4.26
N VAL A 373 44.90 -35.40 4.74
CA VAL A 373 44.39 -36.60 5.45
C VAL A 373 43.59 -36.24 6.72
N ASN A 374 43.86 -35.08 7.32
CA ASN A 374 43.11 -34.55 8.48
C ASN A 374 41.61 -34.26 8.18
N THR A 375 41.26 -34.07 6.91
CA THR A 375 39.88 -33.79 6.46
C THR A 375 39.00 -35.05 6.38
N ALA A 376 39.60 -36.24 6.33
CA ALA A 376 38.88 -37.51 6.33
C ALA A 376 38.19 -37.77 7.68
N LYS A 377 37.10 -38.54 7.66
CA LYS A 377 36.41 -38.98 8.88
C LYS A 377 37.19 -40.10 9.56
N VAL A 378 36.99 -40.25 10.87
CA VAL A 378 37.65 -41.32 11.65
C VAL A 378 37.32 -42.69 11.07
N ASP A 379 36.07 -42.93 10.66
CA ASP A 379 35.64 -44.22 10.11
C ASP A 379 36.34 -44.57 8.78
N GLU A 380 36.61 -43.58 7.93
CA GLU A 380 37.36 -43.72 6.67
C GLU A 380 38.84 -44.07 6.94
N LEU A 381 39.48 -43.36 7.87
CA LEU A 381 40.87 -43.63 8.29
C LEU A 381 41.00 -45.04 8.91
N LYS A 382 40.01 -45.45 9.69
CA LYS A 382 39.97 -46.79 10.30
C LYS A 382 39.76 -47.90 9.26
N ALA A 383 38.90 -47.68 8.27
CA ALA A 383 38.66 -48.63 7.19
C ALA A 383 39.92 -48.84 6.34
N PHE A 384 40.63 -47.75 5.99
CA PHE A 384 41.87 -47.82 5.23
C PHE A 384 42.98 -48.54 6.00
N LEU A 385 43.26 -48.15 7.26
CA LEU A 385 44.30 -48.80 8.06
C LEU A 385 44.02 -50.30 8.30
N LYS A 386 42.74 -50.68 8.41
CA LYS A 386 42.33 -52.09 8.48
C LYS A 386 42.57 -52.83 7.16
N SER A 387 42.35 -52.19 6.01
CA SER A 387 42.65 -52.78 4.69
C SER A 387 44.15 -52.97 4.45
N VAL A 388 44.98 -52.12 5.06
CA VAL A 388 46.45 -52.18 5.03
C VAL A 388 47.01 -53.14 6.11
N GLY A 389 46.15 -53.74 6.94
CA GLY A 389 46.55 -54.72 7.96
C GLY A 389 47.13 -54.12 9.24
N GLN A 390 46.99 -52.80 9.47
CA GLN A 390 47.41 -52.16 10.72
C GLN A 390 46.31 -52.23 11.80
N SER A 391 46.72 -52.44 13.06
CA SER A 391 45.80 -52.46 14.19
C SER A 391 45.26 -51.06 14.49
N VAL A 392 43.93 -50.93 14.39
CA VAL A 392 43.22 -49.66 14.40
C VAL A 392 42.73 -49.25 15.80
N GLY A 393 42.53 -50.21 16.72
CA GLY A 393 42.30 -50.02 18.16
C GLY A 393 41.44 -48.80 18.60
N THR A 394 41.69 -48.32 19.82
CA THR A 394 41.09 -47.12 20.43
C THR A 394 41.90 -45.85 20.14
N LYS A 395 42.62 -45.81 19.00
CA LYS A 395 43.51 -44.70 18.65
C LYS A 395 42.73 -43.40 18.40
N LYS A 396 43.33 -42.27 18.80
CA LYS A 396 42.77 -40.94 18.55
C LYS A 396 42.92 -40.55 17.08
N LYS A 397 42.10 -39.61 16.59
CA LYS A 397 42.12 -39.16 15.19
C LYS A 397 43.52 -38.72 14.72
N ALA A 398 44.29 -38.03 15.57
CA ALA A 398 45.65 -37.59 15.25
C ALA A 398 46.60 -38.76 14.98
N GLU A 399 46.54 -39.81 15.80
CA GLU A 399 47.36 -41.03 15.66
C GLU A 399 47.00 -41.82 14.40
N LEU A 400 45.72 -41.82 14.01
CA LEU A 400 45.27 -42.44 12.76
C LEU A 400 45.77 -41.67 11.53
N VAL A 401 45.78 -40.34 11.58
CA VAL A 401 46.30 -39.49 10.50
C VAL A 401 47.80 -39.70 10.32
N GLU A 402 48.55 -39.75 11.41
CA GLU A 402 50.00 -39.99 11.40
C GLU A 402 50.34 -41.39 10.86
N ALA A 403 49.60 -42.42 11.26
CA ALA A 403 49.77 -43.78 10.74
C ALA A 403 49.53 -43.87 9.23
N VAL A 404 48.59 -43.09 8.68
CA VAL A 404 48.34 -43.02 7.23
C VAL A 404 49.49 -42.33 6.50
N TYR A 405 50.03 -41.22 7.02
CA TYR A 405 51.20 -40.58 6.41
C TYR A 405 52.43 -41.49 6.46
N ASN A 406 52.71 -42.13 7.59
CA ASN A 406 53.84 -43.05 7.73
C ASN A 406 53.77 -44.23 6.77
N HIS A 407 52.57 -44.70 6.39
CA HIS A 407 52.41 -45.78 5.41
C HIS A 407 52.77 -45.34 3.98
N PHE A 408 52.56 -44.07 3.62
CA PHE A 408 52.90 -43.55 2.29
C PHE A 408 54.29 -42.91 2.21
N GLU A 409 54.91 -42.60 3.35
CA GLU A 409 56.31 -42.14 3.44
C GLU A 409 57.32 -43.30 3.61
N SER A 410 56.85 -44.53 3.86
CA SER A 410 57.65 -45.77 3.84
C SER A 410 57.68 -46.37 2.43
#